data_AF-A0A975JHS9-F1
#
_entry.id   AF-A0A975JHS9-F1
#
_cell.length_a   1.000
_cell.length_b   1.000
_cell.length_c   1.000
_cell.angle_alpha   90.00
_cell.angle_beta   90.00
_cell.angle_gamma   90.00
#
_symmetry.space_group_name_H-M   'P 1'
#
loop_
_entity.id
_entity.type
_entity.pdbx_description
1 polymer ?
#
loop_
_entity_poly.entity_id
_entity_poly.type
_entity_poly.pdbx_seq_one_letter_code
_entity_poly.pdbx_strand_id
1 'polypeptide(L)'
;MAQWKSNGCDTLAQTADYNGKSQQEAHDMLGEPSSTEQFLLGEGATEFRIGLLNVFSQEKDAGRTIREETWVDGDCRLTLWLAQDDDVWSVRQGLVWPGDAEF
;
A
#
# COMPACT_ATOMS: atom_id res chain seq x y z
N MET A 1 -3.71 -19.29 4.01
CA MET A 1 -3.55 -18.16 4.96
C MET A 1 -2.46 -17.25 4.41
N ALA A 2 -2.75 -15.97 4.20
CA ALA A 2 -1.81 -15.04 3.56
C ALA A 2 -0.53 -14.87 4.41
N GLN A 3 0.63 -14.87 3.74
CA GLN A 3 1.94 -15.12 4.35
C GLN A 3 2.53 -13.90 5.10
N TRP A 4 1.97 -12.71 4.90
CA TRP A 4 2.39 -11.44 5.53
C TRP A 4 2.20 -11.38 7.05
N LYS A 5 1.55 -12.39 7.62
CA LYS A 5 1.21 -12.50 9.05
C LYS A 5 2.36 -13.03 9.92
N SER A 6 3.37 -13.66 9.32
CA SER A 6 4.33 -14.52 10.06
C SER A 6 5.30 -13.76 10.95
N ASN A 7 5.45 -12.44 10.77
CA ASN A 7 6.39 -11.60 11.52
C ASN A 7 5.73 -10.71 12.58
N GLY A 8 4.43 -10.85 12.82
CA GLY A 8 3.66 -9.92 13.67
C GLY A 8 3.37 -8.59 12.96
N CYS A 9 2.41 -7.84 13.49
CA CYS A 9 2.03 -6.50 13.01
C CYS A 9 2.04 -5.47 14.15
N ASP A 10 2.70 -5.79 15.27
CA ASP A 10 2.73 -4.98 16.49
C ASP A 10 3.37 -3.60 16.29
N THR A 11 4.12 -3.43 15.19
CA THR A 11 4.71 -2.17 14.77
C THR A 11 4.51 -1.94 13.28
N LEU A 12 4.53 -0.66 12.88
CA LEU A 12 4.53 -0.27 11.49
C LEU A 12 5.80 -0.79 10.80
N ALA A 13 5.65 -1.63 9.79
CA ALA A 13 6.73 -2.25 9.06
C ALA A 13 6.50 -2.20 7.55
N GLN A 14 7.50 -1.77 6.80
CA GLN A 14 7.47 -1.85 5.34
C GLN A 14 7.69 -3.30 4.90
N THR A 15 6.95 -3.74 3.87
CA THR A 15 7.15 -5.03 3.21
C THR A 15 7.43 -4.80 1.73
N ALA A 16 8.48 -5.46 1.23
CA ALA A 16 8.86 -5.45 -0.17
C ALA A 16 8.38 -6.69 -0.93
N ASP A 17 7.71 -7.64 -0.25
CA ASP A 17 7.28 -8.94 -0.80
C ASP A 17 6.36 -8.80 -2.01
N TYR A 18 5.68 -7.66 -2.13
CA TYR A 18 4.72 -7.36 -3.18
C TYR A 18 5.24 -6.37 -4.21
N ASN A 19 6.40 -5.75 -4.00
CA ASN A 19 6.89 -4.68 -4.87
C ASN A 19 7.12 -5.21 -6.30
N GLY A 20 6.62 -4.47 -7.29
CA GLY A 20 6.68 -4.81 -8.70
C GLY A 20 5.61 -5.80 -9.18
N LYS A 21 4.83 -6.42 -8.27
CA LYS A 21 3.72 -7.27 -8.66
C LYS A 21 2.60 -6.44 -9.30
N SER A 22 1.93 -7.03 -10.27
CA SER A 22 0.69 -6.45 -10.79
C SER A 22 -0.42 -6.49 -9.74
N GLN A 23 -1.42 -5.63 -9.91
CA GLN A 23 -2.62 -5.65 -9.07
C GLN A 23 -3.26 -7.06 -9.02
N GLN A 24 -3.39 -7.71 -10.17
CA GLN A 24 -3.99 -9.03 -10.25
C GLN A 24 -3.18 -10.06 -9.45
N GLU A 25 -1.85 -10.06 -9.57
CA GLU A 25 -1.00 -10.94 -8.76
C GLU A 25 -1.15 -10.69 -7.26
N ALA A 26 -1.27 -9.42 -6.84
CA ALA A 26 -1.51 -9.09 -5.44
C ALA A 26 -2.86 -9.65 -4.96
N HIS A 27 -3.91 -9.53 -5.77
CA HIS A 27 -5.24 -10.05 -5.46
C HIS A 27 -5.29 -11.58 -5.43
N ASP A 28 -4.60 -12.26 -6.35
CA ASP A 28 -4.45 -13.71 -6.32
C ASP A 28 -3.73 -14.20 -5.05
N MET A 29 -2.77 -13.42 -4.54
CA MET A 29 -2.01 -13.76 -3.33
C MET A 29 -2.74 -13.43 -2.03
N LEU A 30 -3.48 -12.31 -2.00
CA LEU A 30 -4.03 -11.72 -0.78
C LEU A 30 -5.55 -11.85 -0.66
N GLY A 31 -6.23 -12.14 -1.76
CA GLY A 31 -7.68 -12.00 -1.88
C GLY A 31 -8.08 -10.55 -2.16
N GLU A 32 -9.38 -10.27 -2.07
CA GLU A 32 -9.91 -8.92 -2.26
C GLU A 32 -9.54 -8.00 -1.07
N PRO A 33 -9.19 -6.73 -1.33
CA PRO A 33 -8.93 -5.77 -0.27
C PRO A 33 -10.22 -5.41 0.47
N SER A 34 -10.09 -5.10 1.76
CA SER A 34 -11.18 -4.60 2.59
C SER A 34 -11.57 -3.17 2.24
N SER A 35 -10.60 -2.35 1.81
CA SER A 35 -10.81 -0.97 1.36
C SER A 35 -9.94 -0.65 0.16
N THR A 36 -10.44 0.22 -0.71
CA THR A 36 -9.69 0.75 -1.85
C THR A 36 -9.94 2.25 -1.98
N GLU A 37 -8.86 3.02 -2.08
CA GLU A 37 -8.89 4.46 -2.29
C GLU A 37 -7.99 4.83 -3.48
N GLN A 38 -8.32 5.93 -4.16
CA GLN A 38 -7.51 6.47 -5.25
C GLN A 38 -7.33 7.96 -5.06
N PHE A 39 -6.10 8.44 -5.27
CA PHE A 39 -5.76 9.86 -5.12
C PHE A 39 -4.61 10.24 -6.03
N LEU A 40 -4.51 11.54 -6.35
CA LEU A 40 -3.37 12.09 -7.08
C LEU A 40 -2.26 12.43 -6.09
N LEU A 41 -1.04 11.98 -6.37
CA LEU A 41 0.13 12.31 -5.56
C LEU A 41 0.47 13.80 -5.74
N GLY A 42 0.49 14.56 -4.64
CA GLY A 42 0.83 15.99 -4.63
C GLY A 42 -0.34 16.95 -4.39
N GLU A 43 -1.58 16.53 -4.64
CA GLU A 43 -2.78 17.30 -4.22
C GLU A 43 -3.35 16.70 -2.94
N GLY A 44 -3.17 17.42 -1.82
CA GLY A 44 -3.75 17.00 -0.54
C GLY A 44 -3.16 15.71 0.03
N ALA A 45 -1.85 15.49 -0.13
CA ALA A 45 -1.16 14.42 0.58
C ALA A 45 -1.24 14.69 2.10
N THR A 46 -2.26 14.12 2.74
CA THR A 46 -2.49 14.17 4.18
C THR A 46 -1.29 13.61 4.93
N GLU A 47 -1.16 13.97 6.20
CA GLU A 47 -0.02 13.63 7.08
C GLU A 47 0.28 12.11 7.13
N PHE A 48 -0.72 11.26 6.85
CA PHE A 48 -0.61 9.80 6.71
C PHE A 48 0.17 9.32 5.48
N ARG A 49 0.33 10.21 4.50
CA ARG A 49 1.04 9.95 3.24
C ARG A 49 2.48 10.44 3.28
N ILE A 50 2.98 10.95 4.42
CA ILE A 50 4.40 11.31 4.57
C ILE A 50 5.30 10.06 4.41
N GLY A 51 4.81 8.88 4.80
CA GLY A 51 5.48 7.60 4.52
C GLY A 51 5.62 7.31 3.02
N LEU A 52 4.61 7.66 2.23
CA LEU A 52 4.65 7.58 0.75
C LEU A 52 5.67 8.53 0.14
N LEU A 53 5.87 9.72 0.72
CA LEU A 53 6.84 10.70 0.22
C LEU A 53 8.31 10.24 0.34
N ASN A 54 8.59 9.20 1.15
CA ASN A 54 9.91 8.58 1.23
C ASN A 54 10.16 7.57 0.11
N VAL A 55 9.09 7.09 -0.56
CA VAL A 55 9.17 6.08 -1.62
C VAL A 55 8.87 6.66 -2.98
N PHE A 56 7.91 7.57 -3.06
CA PHE A 56 7.58 8.34 -4.25
C PHE A 56 8.28 9.69 -4.15
N SER A 57 9.20 9.95 -5.08
CA SER A 57 9.88 11.24 -5.12
C SER A 57 8.89 12.26 -5.66
N GLN A 58 8.52 13.28 -4.86
CA GLN A 58 7.56 14.31 -5.28
C GLN A 58 7.89 14.90 -6.66
N GLU A 59 9.17 15.05 -7.01
CA GLU A 59 9.59 15.60 -8.29
C GLU A 59 9.32 14.67 -9.50
N LYS A 60 9.29 13.35 -9.30
CA LYS A 60 9.07 12.35 -10.37
C LYS A 60 7.65 11.84 -10.44
N ASP A 61 6.95 11.84 -9.31
CA ASP A 61 5.65 11.20 -9.15
C ASP A 61 4.51 12.20 -8.93
N ALA A 62 4.78 13.52 -8.93
CA ALA A 62 3.72 14.53 -8.85
C ALA A 62 2.68 14.38 -9.97
N GLY A 63 1.40 14.41 -9.60
CA GLY A 63 0.27 14.22 -10.51
C GLY A 63 0.01 12.76 -10.90
N ARG A 64 0.77 11.80 -10.34
CA ARG A 64 0.53 10.37 -10.57
C ARG A 64 -0.65 9.89 -9.74
N THR A 65 -1.56 9.15 -10.36
CA THR A 65 -2.64 8.47 -9.63
C THR A 65 -2.06 7.30 -8.85
N ILE A 66 -2.27 7.34 -7.54
CA ILE A 66 -1.94 6.26 -6.62
C ILE A 66 -3.24 5.59 -6.21
N ARG A 67 -3.22 4.26 -6.21
CA ARG A 67 -4.28 3.42 -5.67
C ARG A 67 -3.78 2.79 -4.38
N GLU A 68 -4.52 3.00 -3.32
CA GLU A 68 -4.27 2.41 -2.02
C GLU A 68 -5.26 1.26 -1.82
N GLU A 69 -4.75 0.08 -1.52
CA GLU A 69 -5.57 -1.09 -1.23
C GLU A 69 -5.18 -1.62 0.14
N THR A 70 -6.16 -1.81 1.02
CA THR A 70 -5.92 -2.26 2.39
C THR A 70 -6.66 -3.56 2.66
N TRP A 71 -5.94 -4.55 3.18
CA TRP A 71 -6.44 -5.82 3.68
C TRP A 71 -6.43 -5.81 5.20
N VAL A 72 -7.49 -6.33 5.81
CA VAL A 72 -7.62 -6.45 7.27
C VAL A 72 -7.70 -7.94 7.64
N ASP A 73 -6.89 -8.34 8.62
CA ASP A 73 -6.91 -9.69 9.19
C ASP A 73 -6.70 -9.61 10.70
N GLY A 74 -7.80 -9.75 11.46
CA GLY A 74 -7.78 -9.53 12.90
C GLY A 74 -7.42 -8.08 13.24
N ASP A 75 -6.38 -7.89 14.05
CA ASP A 75 -5.83 -6.57 14.35
C ASP A 75 -4.78 -6.12 13.32
N CYS A 76 -4.36 -6.98 12.40
CA CYS A 76 -3.34 -6.60 11.43
C CYS A 76 -3.94 -5.99 10.18
N ARG A 77 -3.28 -4.96 9.66
CA ARG A 77 -3.61 -4.33 8.38
C ARG A 77 -2.41 -4.38 7.46
N LEU A 78 -2.66 -4.67 6.20
CA LEU A 78 -1.69 -4.58 5.11
C LEU A 78 -2.22 -3.56 4.11
N THR A 79 -1.46 -2.51 3.87
CA THR A 79 -1.76 -1.51 2.85
C THR A 79 -0.74 -1.64 1.73
N LEU A 80 -1.21 -1.81 0.49
CA LEU A 80 -0.38 -1.74 -0.70
C LEU A 80 -0.71 -0.45 -1.45
N TRP A 81 0.34 0.24 -1.88
CA TRP A 81 0.21 1.37 -2.78
C TRP A 81 0.66 0.98 -4.18
N LEU A 82 -0.24 1.14 -5.12
CA LEU A 82 -0.05 0.86 -6.52
C LEU A 82 0.03 2.17 -7.29
N ALA A 83 0.89 2.19 -8.30
CA ALA A 83 0.92 3.25 -9.29
C ALA A 83 0.67 2.67 -10.68
N GLN A 84 0.09 3.49 -11.55
CA GLN A 84 -0.13 3.13 -12.93
C GLN A 84 1.03 3.61 -13.81
N ASP A 85 1.59 2.69 -14.59
CA ASP A 85 2.62 2.94 -15.60
C ASP A 85 2.21 2.19 -16.87
N ASP A 86 2.15 2.90 -18.01
CA ASP A 86 1.76 2.32 -19.30
C ASP A 86 0.47 1.47 -19.24
N ASP A 87 -0.55 2.00 -18.55
CA ASP A 87 -1.86 1.39 -18.29
C ASP A 87 -1.87 0.20 -17.30
N VAL A 88 -0.72 -0.20 -16.76
CA VAL A 88 -0.60 -1.33 -15.83
C VAL A 88 -0.42 -0.83 -14.39
N TRP A 89 -1.27 -1.32 -13.49
CA TRP A 89 -1.12 -1.10 -12.04
C TRP A 89 -0.08 -2.05 -11.46
N SER A 90 0.96 -1.47 -10.85
CA SER A 90 2.00 -2.23 -10.16
C SER A 90 2.18 -1.73 -8.73
N VAL A 91 2.39 -2.67 -7.81
CA VAL A 91 2.66 -2.37 -6.40
C VAL A 91 4.02 -1.70 -6.29
N ARG A 92 4.06 -0.55 -5.65
CA ARG A 92 5.30 0.21 -5.41
C ARG A 92 5.82 0.01 -4.00
N GLN A 93 4.91 -0.18 -3.05
CA GLN A 93 5.25 -0.37 -1.65
C GLN A 93 4.13 -1.10 -0.93
N GLY A 94 4.49 -1.92 0.05
CA GLY A 94 3.56 -2.43 1.05
C GLY A 94 3.94 -1.98 2.46
N LEU A 95 2.91 -1.87 3.30
CA LEU A 95 3.03 -1.53 4.71
C LEU A 95 2.13 -2.43 5.54
N VAL A 96 2.71 -3.04 6.57
CA VAL A 96 1.98 -3.78 7.60
C VAL A 96 1.92 -2.93 8.86
N TRP A 97 0.77 -2.87 9.51
CA TRP A 97 0.55 -2.04 10.70
C TRP A 97 -0.58 -2.61 11.60
N PRO A 98 -0.58 -2.30 12.91
CA PRO A 98 -1.61 -2.77 13.84
C PRO A 98 -2.86 -1.89 13.76
N GLY A 99 -4.04 -2.46 13.99
CA GLY A 99 -5.33 -1.82 13.77
C GLY A 99 -5.64 -0.72 14.78
N ASP A 100 -5.00 -0.79 15.94
CA ASP A 100 -5.00 0.22 17.01
C ASP A 100 -3.92 1.30 16.82
N ALA A 101 -3.16 1.26 15.71
CA ALA A 101 -2.34 2.43 15.36
C ALA A 101 -3.28 3.60 15.07
N GLU A 102 -3.50 4.42 16.09
CA GLU A 102 -4.15 5.71 15.96
C GLU A 102 -3.26 6.58 15.05
N PHE A 103 -3.89 7.06 13.99
CA PHE A 103 -3.33 7.89 12.96
C PHE A 103 -4.16 9.18 12.95
#